data_AF-W3RPP6-F1
#
_entry.id   AF-W3RPP6-F1
#
_cell.length_a   1.000
_cell.length_b   1.000
_cell.length_c   1.000
_cell.angle_alpha   90.00
_cell.angle_beta   90.00
_cell.angle_gamma   90.00
#
_symmetry.space_group_name_H-M   'P 1'
#
loop_
_entity.id
_entity.type
_entity.pdbx_description
1 polymer ?
#
loop_
_entity_poly.entity_id
_entity_poly.type
_entity_poly.pdbx_seq_one_letter_code
_entity_poly.pdbx_strand_id
1 'polypeptide(L)'
;MTEFLRLKQICLVAPSIEPAASDIGAVMGLDVCYRDPAVGAYGLENVLYPVDATLLEVVAPTREGTAAGRFLNKITGPGGQHGGYMVIFTCHDVERRREHAKAIGVRVAHVLDKPTFYGIQLHPADCRAAFVDFNRTKDSDGVFGPYTVAGPNWQDFIRRDTTQALVGIEVESPDPDNLADHWAKIIEVPVARTAGGEPALTFVNCTIRFVKGPAEVLGGLVFKVRDIAKVCDAAAARGYKVDGHSFHMCGVNFRLVA
;
A
#
# COMPACT_ATOMS: atom_id res chain seq x y z
N MET A 1 21.97 -16.60 -2.96
CA MET A 1 21.50 -15.23 -2.69
C MET A 1 20.44 -15.32 -1.61
N THR A 2 20.49 -14.45 -0.61
CA THR A 2 19.54 -14.47 0.51
C THR A 2 18.14 -14.15 -0.01
N GLU A 3 17.14 -14.96 0.34
CA GLU A 3 15.74 -14.68 0.04
C GLU A 3 15.37 -13.33 0.68
N PHE A 4 14.88 -12.37 -0.11
CA PHE A 4 14.35 -11.12 0.41
C PHE A 4 12.90 -10.95 0.05
N LEU A 5 12.18 -10.32 0.97
CA LEU A 5 10.81 -9.87 0.81
C LEU A 5 10.67 -8.57 1.60
N ARG A 6 10.21 -7.51 0.95
CA ARG A 6 9.99 -6.21 1.59
C ARG A 6 8.78 -5.53 0.98
N LEU A 7 8.11 -4.71 1.79
CA LEU A 7 7.07 -3.84 1.27
C LEU A 7 7.72 -2.90 0.24
N LYS A 8 7.15 -2.79 -0.95
CA LYS A 8 7.65 -1.89 -2.00
C LYS A 8 6.69 -0.76 -2.29
N GLN A 9 5.39 -1.03 -2.27
CA GLN A 9 4.39 -0.05 -2.65
C GLN A 9 3.05 -0.30 -1.95
N ILE A 10 2.33 0.79 -1.69
CA ILE A 10 0.93 0.77 -1.26
C ILE A 10 0.12 1.55 -2.28
N CYS A 11 -0.94 0.95 -2.79
CA CYS A 11 -1.91 1.63 -3.64
C CYS A 11 -3.18 1.95 -2.85
N LEU A 12 -3.57 3.21 -2.90
CA LEU A 12 -4.88 3.71 -2.47
C LEU A 12 -5.71 4.08 -3.69
N VAL A 13 -7.02 4.20 -3.51
CA VAL A 13 -7.93 4.60 -4.59
C VAL A 13 -8.69 5.85 -4.14
N ALA A 14 -8.77 6.83 -5.03
CA ALA A 14 -9.58 8.02 -4.87
C ALA A 14 -10.59 8.16 -6.02
N PRO A 15 -11.74 8.84 -5.81
CA PRO A 15 -12.68 9.13 -6.90
C PRO A 15 -12.06 9.92 -8.05
N SER A 16 -11.05 10.75 -7.75
CA SER A 16 -10.28 11.56 -8.68
C SER A 16 -8.86 11.76 -8.14
N ILE A 17 -7.88 12.03 -9.00
CA ILE A 17 -6.50 12.28 -8.56
C ILE A 17 -6.40 13.57 -7.76
N GLU A 18 -7.02 14.65 -8.22
CA GLU A 18 -7.14 15.87 -7.44
C GLU A 18 -8.48 15.90 -6.69
N PRO A 19 -8.53 16.40 -5.44
CA PRO A 19 -7.45 17.09 -4.71
C PRO A 19 -6.46 16.17 -3.97
N ALA A 20 -6.66 14.84 -3.99
CA ALA A 20 -5.88 13.90 -3.19
C ALA A 20 -4.36 14.03 -3.41
N ALA A 21 -3.93 14.25 -4.66
CA ALA A 21 -2.53 14.40 -4.99
C ALA A 21 -1.92 15.70 -4.42
N SER A 22 -2.60 16.83 -4.57
CA SER A 22 -2.20 18.10 -3.96
C SER A 22 -2.18 18.03 -2.43
N ASP A 23 -3.15 17.36 -1.84
CA ASP A 23 -3.25 17.21 -0.38
C ASP A 23 -2.14 16.33 0.18
N ILE A 24 -1.86 15.17 -0.42
CA ILE A 24 -0.73 14.31 0.00
C ILE A 24 0.57 15.10 -0.05
N GLY A 25 0.82 15.83 -1.15
CA GLY A 25 2.05 16.61 -1.28
C GLY A 25 2.18 17.68 -0.20
N ALA A 26 1.12 18.43 0.08
CA ALA A 26 1.15 19.51 1.07
C ALA A 26 1.20 19.02 2.52
N VAL A 27 0.45 17.96 2.85
CA VAL A 27 0.35 17.44 4.23
C VAL A 27 1.59 16.62 4.58
N MET A 28 2.01 15.73 3.69
CA MET A 28 3.10 14.78 3.95
C MET A 28 4.48 15.29 3.48
N GLY A 29 4.53 16.42 2.76
CA GLY A 29 5.78 16.97 2.20
C GLY A 29 6.43 16.02 1.20
N LEU A 30 5.62 15.43 0.31
CA LEU A 30 6.06 14.46 -0.69
C LEU A 30 5.91 15.02 -2.09
N ASP A 31 6.85 14.68 -2.98
CA ASP A 31 6.80 15.06 -4.39
C ASP A 31 6.32 13.89 -5.25
N VAL A 32 5.49 14.19 -6.26
CA VAL A 32 5.12 13.18 -7.27
C VAL A 32 6.36 12.83 -8.08
N CYS A 33 6.78 11.58 -8.06
CA CYS A 33 7.90 11.11 -8.86
C CYS A 33 7.50 10.64 -10.26
N TYR A 34 6.26 10.14 -10.40
CA TYR A 34 5.81 9.58 -11.66
C TYR A 34 4.29 9.52 -11.78
N ARG A 35 3.83 9.55 -13.03
CA ARG A 35 2.47 9.27 -13.48
C ARG A 35 2.59 8.23 -14.58
N ASP A 36 2.15 7.00 -14.31
CA ASP A 36 2.35 5.87 -15.18
C ASP A 36 1.23 5.78 -16.25
N PRO A 37 1.52 6.06 -17.53
CA PRO A 37 0.50 5.91 -18.58
C PRO A 37 0.03 4.46 -18.75
N ALA A 38 0.80 3.46 -18.28
CA ALA A 38 0.43 2.06 -18.41
C ALA A 38 -0.81 1.70 -17.58
N VAL A 39 -1.15 2.46 -16.51
CA VAL A 39 -2.37 2.21 -15.76
C VAL A 39 -3.64 2.53 -16.57
N GLY A 40 -3.51 3.28 -17.66
CA GLY A 40 -4.58 3.55 -18.62
C GLY A 40 -5.16 2.29 -19.26
N ALA A 41 -4.38 1.21 -19.37
CA ALA A 41 -4.87 -0.10 -19.82
C ALA A 41 -6.00 -0.65 -18.93
N TYR A 42 -6.01 -0.27 -17.65
CA TYR A 42 -7.03 -0.63 -16.66
C TYR A 42 -8.14 0.42 -16.55
N GLY A 43 -8.10 1.48 -17.36
CA GLY A 43 -9.01 2.62 -17.27
C GLY A 43 -8.74 3.49 -16.05
N LEU A 44 -7.48 3.61 -15.65
CA LEU A 44 -7.05 4.38 -14.49
C LEU A 44 -6.06 5.48 -14.90
N GLU A 45 -5.95 6.49 -14.05
CA GLU A 45 -4.79 7.38 -13.95
C GLU A 45 -4.19 7.22 -12.55
N ASN A 46 -2.92 7.61 -12.36
CA ASN A 46 -2.26 7.50 -11.07
C ASN A 46 -1.28 8.65 -10.76
N VAL A 47 -0.84 8.69 -9.50
CA VAL A 47 0.33 9.41 -8.99
C VAL A 47 1.12 8.50 -8.07
N LEU A 48 2.44 8.63 -8.10
CA LEU A 48 3.36 7.92 -7.22
C LEU A 48 4.22 8.90 -6.43
N TYR A 49 4.36 8.64 -5.13
CA TYR A 49 5.18 9.38 -4.19
C TYR A 49 6.21 8.45 -3.55
N PRO A 50 7.49 8.78 -3.58
CA PRO A 50 8.49 8.05 -2.84
C PRO A 50 8.50 8.48 -1.36
N VAL A 51 8.17 7.53 -0.49
CA VAL A 51 8.28 7.63 0.96
C VAL A 51 9.50 6.82 1.38
N ASP A 52 10.66 7.47 1.31
CA ASP A 52 11.97 6.80 1.38
C ASP A 52 12.09 5.68 0.34
N ALA A 53 12.30 4.42 0.73
CA ALA A 53 12.42 3.29 -0.21
C ALA A 53 11.08 2.69 -0.68
N THR A 54 9.95 3.11 -0.09
CA THR A 54 8.59 2.61 -0.36
C THR A 54 7.82 3.62 -1.20
N LEU A 55 6.94 3.16 -2.08
CA LEU A 55 6.09 4.04 -2.89
C LEU A 55 4.67 4.09 -2.31
N LEU A 56 4.12 5.30 -2.22
CA LEU A 56 2.69 5.51 -2.04
C LEU A 56 2.09 5.86 -3.41
N GLU A 57 1.10 5.09 -3.84
CA GLU A 57 0.36 5.30 -5.09
C GLU A 57 -1.08 5.69 -4.76
N VAL A 58 -1.61 6.66 -5.51
CA VAL A 58 -3.06 6.89 -5.60
C VAL A 58 -3.48 6.68 -7.04
N VAL A 59 -4.46 5.81 -7.24
CA VAL A 59 -5.13 5.63 -8.53
C VAL A 59 -6.54 6.21 -8.51
N ALA A 60 -7.01 6.66 -9.67
CA ALA A 60 -8.39 7.07 -9.86
C ALA A 60 -8.95 6.48 -11.17
N PRO A 61 -10.24 6.09 -11.20
CA PRO A 61 -10.85 5.58 -12.43
C PRO A 61 -11.13 6.72 -13.42
N THR A 62 -10.74 6.53 -14.68
CA THR A 62 -11.00 7.49 -15.79
C THR A 62 -12.21 7.10 -16.63
N ARG A 63 -12.81 5.94 -16.36
CA ARG A 63 -14.04 5.45 -16.99
C ARG A 63 -14.83 4.56 -16.03
N GLU A 64 -16.11 4.37 -16.34
CA GLU A 64 -16.98 3.46 -15.60
C GLU A 64 -16.56 1.98 -15.75
N GLY A 65 -17.02 1.14 -14.84
CA GLY A 65 -16.83 -0.32 -14.92
C GLY A 65 -15.41 -0.82 -14.61
N THR A 66 -14.52 0.03 -14.09
CA THR A 66 -13.17 -0.37 -13.67
C THR A 66 -13.19 -1.15 -12.36
N ALA A 67 -12.14 -1.93 -12.09
CA ALA A 67 -11.99 -2.63 -10.82
C ALA A 67 -11.88 -1.65 -9.64
N ALA A 68 -11.08 -0.59 -9.80
CA ALA A 68 -10.95 0.49 -8.81
C ALA A 68 -12.29 1.23 -8.58
N GLY A 69 -13.07 1.49 -9.64
CA GLY A 69 -14.40 2.10 -9.51
C GLY A 69 -15.39 1.21 -8.76
N ARG A 70 -15.40 -0.10 -9.02
CA ARG A 70 -16.20 -1.06 -8.22
C ARG A 70 -15.75 -1.12 -6.76
N PHE A 71 -14.44 -1.06 -6.51
CA PHE A 71 -13.90 -1.00 -5.16
C PHE A 71 -14.36 0.28 -4.45
N LEU A 72 -14.22 1.46 -5.09
CA LEU A 72 -14.74 2.73 -4.59
C LEU A 72 -16.21 2.64 -4.22
N ASN A 73 -17.06 2.16 -5.13
CA ASN A 73 -18.50 2.03 -4.86
C ASN A 73 -18.79 1.13 -3.65
N LYS A 74 -17.98 0.09 -3.43
CA LYS A 74 -18.08 -0.79 -2.25
C LYS A 74 -17.70 -0.05 -0.96
N ILE A 75 -16.69 0.83 -1.00
CA ILE A 75 -16.21 1.54 0.19
C ILE A 75 -16.97 2.85 0.47
N THR A 76 -17.48 3.55 -0.54
CA THR A 76 -18.23 4.81 -0.37
C THR A 76 -19.75 4.64 -0.38
N GLY A 77 -20.27 3.48 -0.80
CA GLY A 77 -21.70 3.22 -0.88
C GLY A 77 -22.40 3.07 0.48
N PRO A 78 -23.74 2.86 0.50
CA PRO A 78 -24.48 2.60 1.73
C PRO A 78 -23.96 1.35 2.46
N GLY A 79 -23.55 1.51 3.73
CA GLY A 79 -22.87 0.44 4.48
C GLY A 79 -21.42 0.20 4.03
N GLY A 80 -20.88 1.09 3.20
CA GLY A 80 -19.51 1.08 2.75
C GLY A 80 -18.53 1.26 3.90
N GLN A 81 -17.39 0.59 3.78
CA GLN A 81 -16.28 0.64 4.72
C GLN A 81 -15.22 1.59 4.20
N HIS A 82 -14.22 1.91 5.00
CA HIS A 82 -12.99 2.50 4.47
C HIS A 82 -12.00 1.41 4.03
N GLY A 83 -10.99 1.72 3.24
CA GLY A 83 -9.93 0.77 2.94
C GLY A 83 -8.97 1.20 1.84
N GLY A 84 -7.71 0.82 2.01
CA GLY A 84 -6.69 0.85 0.96
C GLY A 84 -6.88 -0.30 -0.04
N TYR A 85 -6.23 -0.19 -1.19
CA TYR A 85 -6.53 -1.04 -2.33
C TYR A 85 -5.57 -2.21 -2.50
N MET A 86 -4.25 -1.95 -2.46
CA MET A 86 -3.24 -2.98 -2.74
C MET A 86 -2.00 -2.82 -1.87
N VAL A 87 -1.50 -3.96 -1.38
CA VAL A 87 -0.19 -4.11 -0.71
C VAL A 87 0.75 -4.84 -1.65
N ILE A 88 1.85 -4.18 -2.02
CA ILE A 88 2.76 -4.65 -3.06
C ILE A 88 4.13 -4.90 -2.46
N PHE A 89 4.61 -6.13 -2.60
CA PHE A 89 5.92 -6.54 -2.13
C PHE A 89 6.88 -6.73 -3.30
N THR A 90 8.14 -6.37 -3.06
CA THR A 90 9.22 -6.84 -3.93
C THR A 90 9.93 -8.01 -3.28
N CYS A 91 10.26 -9.02 -4.09
CA CYS A 91 10.88 -10.24 -3.61
C CYS A 91 11.90 -10.82 -4.59
N HIS A 92 12.74 -11.73 -4.09
CA HIS A 92 13.75 -12.39 -4.91
C HIS A 92 13.13 -13.29 -5.99
N ASP A 93 12.18 -14.16 -5.64
CA ASP A 93 11.60 -15.14 -6.57
C ASP A 93 10.07 -15.04 -6.59
N VAL A 94 9.55 -14.32 -7.58
CA VAL A 94 8.12 -14.09 -7.77
C VAL A 94 7.41 -15.38 -8.24
N GLU A 95 8.05 -16.19 -9.09
CA GLU A 95 7.42 -17.42 -9.60
C GLU A 95 7.28 -18.46 -8.49
N ARG A 96 8.27 -18.57 -7.59
CA ARG A 96 8.17 -19.42 -6.40
C ARG A 96 6.98 -19.03 -5.52
N ARG A 97 6.69 -17.73 -5.37
CA ARG A 97 5.51 -17.24 -4.65
C ARG A 97 4.21 -17.50 -5.39
N ARG A 98 4.24 -17.42 -6.72
CA ARG A 98 3.11 -17.79 -7.58
C ARG A 98 2.72 -19.25 -7.40
N GLU A 99 3.70 -20.15 -7.43
CA GLU A 99 3.47 -21.58 -7.24
C GLU A 99 2.99 -21.89 -5.82
N HIS A 100 3.54 -21.21 -4.82
CA HIS A 100 3.03 -21.29 -3.45
C HIS A 100 1.56 -20.86 -3.34
N ALA A 101 1.20 -19.70 -3.89
CA ALA A 101 -0.18 -19.21 -3.88
C ALA A 101 -1.15 -20.22 -4.51
N LYS A 102 -0.79 -20.79 -5.68
CA LYS A 102 -1.58 -21.86 -6.32
C LYS A 102 -1.72 -23.08 -5.42
N ALA A 103 -0.63 -23.53 -4.80
CA ALA A 103 -0.62 -24.72 -3.94
C ALA A 103 -1.54 -24.60 -2.72
N ILE A 104 -1.72 -23.37 -2.20
CA ILE A 104 -2.63 -23.10 -1.08
C ILE A 104 -4.05 -22.68 -1.51
N GLY A 105 -4.35 -22.73 -2.82
CA GLY A 105 -5.68 -22.42 -3.37
C GLY A 105 -5.95 -20.93 -3.59
N VAL A 106 -4.93 -20.07 -3.57
CA VAL A 106 -5.05 -18.63 -3.84
C VAL A 106 -4.83 -18.37 -5.33
N ARG A 107 -5.84 -17.80 -5.99
CA ARG A 107 -5.81 -17.56 -7.44
C ARG A 107 -4.90 -16.38 -7.78
N VAL A 108 -4.29 -16.44 -8.95
CA VAL A 108 -3.57 -15.32 -9.57
C VAL A 108 -4.54 -14.63 -10.52
N ALA A 109 -4.83 -13.34 -10.29
CA ALA A 109 -5.70 -12.54 -11.13
C ALA A 109 -4.97 -12.01 -12.38
N HIS A 110 -3.72 -11.56 -12.20
CA HIS A 110 -2.91 -11.01 -13.28
C HIS A 110 -1.45 -11.44 -13.17
N VAL A 111 -0.82 -11.64 -14.32
CA VAL A 111 0.64 -11.79 -14.46
C VAL A 111 1.11 -10.62 -15.32
N LEU A 112 2.09 -9.88 -14.81
CA LEU A 112 2.76 -8.82 -15.53
C LEU A 112 4.15 -9.33 -15.91
N ASP A 113 4.31 -9.68 -17.19
CA ASP A 113 5.58 -10.14 -17.74
C ASP A 113 6.10 -9.11 -18.76
N LYS A 114 7.06 -8.31 -18.33
CA LYS A 114 7.69 -7.24 -19.11
C LYS A 114 9.22 -7.42 -19.08
N PRO A 115 9.97 -6.92 -20.07
CA PRO A 115 11.41 -7.17 -20.20
C PRO A 115 12.27 -6.90 -18.95
N THR A 116 11.88 -5.94 -18.11
CA THR A 116 12.59 -5.57 -16.87
C THR A 116 11.74 -5.71 -15.62
N PHE A 117 10.52 -6.24 -15.73
CA PHE A 117 9.57 -6.29 -14.63
C PHE A 117 8.74 -7.56 -14.71
N TYR A 118 8.77 -8.34 -13.65
CA TYR A 118 7.94 -9.51 -13.50
C TYR A 118 7.13 -9.41 -12.21
N GLY A 119 5.82 -9.61 -12.30
CA GLY A 119 4.91 -9.47 -11.16
C GLY A 119 3.67 -10.31 -11.27
N ILE A 120 3.09 -10.66 -10.11
CA ILE A 120 1.81 -11.34 -9.98
C ILE A 120 0.90 -10.55 -9.06
N GLN A 121 -0.37 -10.46 -9.44
CA GLN A 121 -1.43 -9.94 -8.57
C GLN A 121 -2.33 -11.10 -8.18
N LEU A 122 -2.48 -11.30 -6.88
CA LEU A 122 -3.35 -12.33 -6.33
C LEU A 122 -4.81 -11.86 -6.37
N HIS A 123 -5.73 -12.82 -6.47
CA HIS A 123 -7.15 -12.51 -6.57
C HIS A 123 -7.66 -11.95 -5.23
N PRO A 124 -8.35 -10.79 -5.22
CA PRO A 124 -8.68 -10.07 -3.98
C PRO A 124 -9.63 -10.85 -3.07
N ALA A 125 -10.54 -11.63 -3.65
CA ALA A 125 -11.45 -12.47 -2.88
C ALA A 125 -10.72 -13.55 -2.05
N ASP A 126 -9.52 -13.94 -2.49
CA ASP A 126 -8.72 -14.96 -1.81
C ASP A 126 -7.71 -14.30 -0.85
N CYS A 127 -7.30 -13.06 -1.09
CA CYS A 127 -6.37 -12.33 -0.22
C CYS A 127 -7.05 -11.80 1.05
N ARG A 128 -8.33 -11.40 0.94
CA ARG A 128 -9.07 -10.64 1.96
C ARG A 128 -8.44 -9.28 2.25
N ALA A 129 -9.24 -8.32 2.74
CA ALA A 129 -8.86 -6.96 3.13
C ALA A 129 -8.24 -6.03 2.06
N ALA A 130 -7.32 -6.51 1.23
CA ALA A 130 -6.67 -5.79 0.14
C ALA A 130 -6.19 -6.75 -0.95
N PHE A 131 -5.84 -6.22 -2.12
CA PHE A 131 -5.05 -6.95 -3.09
C PHE A 131 -3.63 -7.16 -2.56
N VAL A 132 -3.02 -8.30 -2.89
CA VAL A 132 -1.61 -8.59 -2.62
C VAL A 132 -0.90 -8.83 -3.95
N ASP A 133 0.23 -8.14 -4.14
CA ASP A 133 1.09 -8.26 -5.33
C ASP A 133 2.50 -8.63 -4.90
N PHE A 134 3.13 -9.54 -5.67
CA PHE A 134 4.56 -9.81 -5.58
C PHE A 134 5.20 -9.47 -6.92
N ASN A 135 6.24 -8.65 -6.91
CA ASN A 135 6.97 -8.31 -8.13
C ASN A 135 8.46 -8.11 -7.94
N ARG A 136 9.16 -7.98 -9.06
CA ARG A 136 10.59 -7.66 -9.10
C ARG A 136 10.92 -6.88 -10.36
N THR A 137 11.71 -5.83 -10.20
CA THR A 137 12.38 -5.15 -11.32
C THR A 137 13.77 -5.74 -11.48
N LYS A 138 14.24 -5.90 -12.71
CA LYS A 138 15.61 -6.34 -12.98
C LYS A 138 16.61 -5.37 -12.29
N ASP A 139 17.65 -5.92 -11.67
CA ASP A 139 18.69 -5.16 -10.97
C ASP A 139 18.19 -4.34 -9.75
N SER A 140 17.04 -4.71 -9.16
CA SER A 140 16.40 -3.98 -8.06
C SER A 140 16.69 -4.51 -6.64
N ASP A 141 17.78 -5.25 -6.43
CA ASP A 141 18.06 -5.91 -5.15
C ASP A 141 18.33 -4.89 -4.03
N GLY A 142 19.00 -3.77 -4.36
CA GLY A 142 19.17 -2.64 -3.46
C GLY A 142 17.84 -1.98 -3.10
N VAL A 143 17.70 -1.46 -1.88
CA VAL A 143 16.45 -0.82 -1.40
C VAL A 143 16.04 0.39 -2.26
N PHE A 144 17.02 1.11 -2.83
CA PHE A 144 16.83 2.22 -3.77
C PHE A 144 17.09 1.82 -5.24
N GLY A 145 17.08 0.52 -5.54
CA GLY A 145 17.23 0.02 -6.90
C GLY A 145 16.13 0.52 -7.85
N PRO A 146 16.32 0.35 -9.17
CA PRO A 146 15.31 0.71 -10.16
C PRO A 146 13.97 0.04 -9.84
N TYR A 147 12.87 0.73 -10.16
CA TYR A 147 11.54 0.17 -10.01
C TYR A 147 10.66 0.64 -11.16
N THR A 148 10.32 -0.28 -12.05
CA THR A 148 9.76 0.03 -13.38
C THR A 148 8.50 0.88 -13.30
N VAL A 149 7.63 0.62 -12.33
CA VAL A 149 6.35 1.33 -12.17
C VAL A 149 6.52 2.72 -11.54
N ALA A 150 7.66 3.02 -10.91
CA ALA A 150 7.91 4.34 -10.30
C ALA A 150 8.61 5.33 -11.25
N GLY A 151 8.88 4.93 -12.49
CA GLY A 151 9.66 5.73 -13.44
C GLY A 151 11.18 5.61 -13.22
N PRO A 152 11.99 6.15 -14.14
CA PRO A 152 13.43 5.88 -14.19
C PRO A 152 14.23 6.54 -13.05
N ASN A 153 13.75 7.67 -12.53
CA ASN A 153 14.51 8.54 -11.61
C ASN A 153 13.75 8.82 -10.30
N TRP A 154 12.93 7.87 -9.84
CA TRP A 154 12.07 8.08 -8.66
C TRP A 154 12.85 8.48 -7.39
N GLN A 155 14.11 8.10 -7.31
CA GLN A 155 15.01 8.40 -6.21
C GLN A 155 15.27 9.91 -6.06
N ASP A 156 15.27 10.66 -7.16
CA ASP A 156 15.53 12.12 -7.15
C ASP A 156 14.38 12.91 -6.49
N PHE A 157 13.22 12.29 -6.36
CA PHE A 157 12.01 12.86 -5.77
C PHE A 157 11.84 12.50 -4.29
N ILE A 158 12.76 11.72 -3.70
CA ILE A 158 12.69 11.39 -2.28
C ILE A 158 12.88 12.68 -1.46
N ARG A 159 11.91 12.97 -0.60
CA ARG A 159 11.97 14.04 0.41
C ARG A 159 11.92 13.42 1.80
N ARG A 160 12.67 13.99 2.74
CA ARG A 160 12.72 13.52 4.14
C ARG A 160 12.57 14.65 5.15
N ASP A 161 12.14 15.83 4.71
CA ASP A 161 12.01 17.02 5.57
C ASP A 161 10.74 16.97 6.43
N THR A 162 9.69 16.32 5.92
CA THR A 162 8.43 16.10 6.66
C THR A 162 8.26 14.61 6.98
N THR A 163 7.97 13.79 5.97
CA THR A 163 7.80 12.34 6.11
C THR A 163 9.13 11.62 5.91
N GLN A 164 9.51 10.75 6.85
CA GLN A 164 10.78 10.04 6.83
C GLN A 164 10.66 8.61 6.30
N ALA A 165 9.57 7.91 6.61
CA ALA A 165 9.32 6.54 6.17
C ALA A 165 7.86 6.12 6.37
N LEU A 166 7.39 5.17 5.57
CA LEU A 166 6.20 4.36 5.88
C LEU A 166 6.69 3.13 6.65
N VAL A 167 6.35 3.06 7.94
CA VAL A 167 6.93 2.07 8.88
C VAL A 167 5.93 1.00 9.31
N GLY A 168 4.65 1.19 8.98
CA GLY A 168 3.62 0.24 9.34
C GLY A 168 2.36 0.34 8.50
N ILE A 169 1.61 -0.76 8.52
CA ILE A 169 0.31 -0.90 7.90
C ILE A 169 -0.62 -1.54 8.93
N GLU A 170 -1.88 -1.11 8.97
CA GLU A 170 -2.92 -1.69 9.80
C GLU A 170 -3.98 -2.34 8.93
N VAL A 171 -4.21 -3.63 9.18
CA VAL A 171 -5.28 -4.40 8.56
C VAL A 171 -6.33 -4.67 9.63
N GLU A 172 -7.52 -4.12 9.45
CA GLU A 172 -8.63 -4.29 10.38
C GLU A 172 -9.31 -5.64 10.13
N SER A 173 -9.84 -6.27 11.18
CA SER A 173 -10.64 -7.49 11.07
C SER A 173 -11.54 -7.70 12.30
N PRO A 174 -12.75 -8.28 12.15
CA PRO A 174 -13.50 -8.83 13.27
C PRO A 174 -12.77 -9.99 13.95
N ASP A 175 -11.86 -10.67 13.24
CA ASP A 175 -11.00 -11.74 13.75
C ASP A 175 -9.55 -11.49 13.28
N PRO A 176 -8.77 -10.67 14.03
CA PRO A 176 -7.41 -10.31 13.62
C PRO A 176 -6.45 -11.48 13.58
N ASP A 177 -6.61 -12.46 14.47
CA ASP A 177 -5.75 -13.65 14.52
C ASP A 177 -5.95 -14.51 13.26
N ASN A 178 -7.20 -14.77 12.88
CA ASN A 178 -7.49 -15.53 11.67
C ASN A 178 -6.99 -14.83 10.40
N LEU A 179 -7.15 -13.51 10.32
CA LEU A 179 -6.68 -12.77 9.14
C LEU A 179 -5.14 -12.73 9.10
N ALA A 180 -4.48 -12.61 10.26
CA ALA A 180 -3.03 -12.67 10.35
C ALA A 180 -2.49 -14.03 9.90
N ASP A 181 -3.07 -15.14 10.36
CA ASP A 181 -2.69 -16.49 9.94
C ASP A 181 -2.89 -16.70 8.43
N HIS A 182 -3.98 -16.14 7.88
CA HIS A 182 -4.26 -16.18 6.45
C HIS A 182 -3.20 -15.43 5.62
N TRP A 183 -2.87 -14.19 6.02
CA TRP A 183 -1.83 -13.40 5.36
C TRP A 183 -0.45 -14.00 5.57
N ALA A 184 -0.15 -14.55 6.75
CA ALA A 184 1.09 -15.27 7.03
C ALA A 184 1.27 -16.46 6.09
N LYS A 185 0.20 -17.22 5.84
CA LYS A 185 0.21 -18.34 4.91
C LYS A 185 0.46 -17.88 3.48
N ILE A 186 -0.14 -16.78 3.02
CA ILE A 186 0.05 -16.26 1.65
C ILE A 186 1.45 -15.68 1.45
N ILE A 187 1.89 -14.86 2.41
CA ILE A 187 3.12 -14.06 2.32
C ILE A 187 4.35 -14.85 2.80
N GLU A 188 4.13 -15.91 3.57
CA GLU A 188 5.15 -16.78 4.15
C GLU A 188 6.09 -16.05 5.10
N VAL A 189 5.45 -15.22 5.93
CA VAL A 189 6.08 -14.56 7.07
C VAL A 189 5.31 -15.01 8.31
N PRO A 190 5.99 -15.54 9.34
CA PRO A 190 5.30 -16.02 10.54
C PRO A 190 4.61 -14.88 11.28
N VAL A 191 3.46 -15.17 11.87
CA VAL A 191 2.79 -14.25 12.79
C VAL A 191 3.62 -14.13 14.07
N ALA A 192 3.94 -12.89 14.43
CA ALA A 192 4.46 -12.53 15.74
C ALA A 192 3.41 -11.69 16.50
N ARG A 193 3.71 -11.37 17.76
CA ARG A 193 2.92 -10.42 18.56
C ARG A 193 3.70 -9.11 18.69
N THR A 194 3.00 -8.00 18.54
CA THR A 194 3.52 -6.68 18.94
C THR A 194 3.64 -6.62 20.47
N ALA A 195 4.27 -5.56 20.98
CA ALA A 195 4.22 -5.25 22.41
C ALA A 195 2.79 -5.02 22.94
N GLY A 196 1.86 -4.60 22.08
CA GLY A 196 0.44 -4.42 22.39
C GLY A 196 -0.39 -5.71 22.32
N GLY A 197 0.21 -6.83 21.90
CA GLY A 197 -0.47 -8.12 21.76
C GLY A 197 -1.20 -8.32 20.43
N GLU A 198 -1.18 -7.34 19.53
CA GLU A 198 -1.74 -7.52 18.19
C GLU A 198 -0.90 -8.52 17.38
N PRO A 199 -1.54 -9.42 16.60
CA PRO A 199 -0.81 -10.25 15.66
C PRO A 199 -0.21 -9.38 14.54
N ALA A 200 0.99 -9.72 14.08
CA ALA A 200 1.72 -8.92 13.11
C ALA A 200 2.67 -9.75 12.21
N LEU A 201 2.88 -9.25 10.99
CA LEU A 201 3.96 -9.69 10.10
C LEU A 201 5.04 -8.61 10.05
N THR A 202 6.28 -8.98 10.36
CA THR A 202 7.41 -8.05 10.38
C THR A 202 8.31 -8.26 9.16
N PHE A 203 8.61 -7.16 8.48
CA PHE A 203 9.53 -7.08 7.35
C PHE A 203 10.70 -6.16 7.73
N VAL A 204 11.74 -6.14 6.90
CA VAL A 204 12.92 -5.29 7.13
C VAL A 204 12.58 -3.78 7.20
N ASN A 205 11.52 -3.33 6.53
CA ASN A 205 11.17 -1.91 6.41
C ASN A 205 9.77 -1.55 6.93
N CYS A 206 8.96 -2.51 7.36
CA CYS A 206 7.57 -2.27 7.75
C CYS A 206 7.06 -3.37 8.67
N THR A 207 6.08 -3.04 9.52
CA THR A 207 5.27 -4.03 10.24
C THR A 207 3.81 -3.93 9.81
N ILE A 208 3.22 -5.05 9.41
CA ILE A 208 1.77 -5.16 9.17
C ILE A 208 1.15 -5.64 10.47
N ARG A 209 0.33 -4.81 11.12
CA ARG A 209 -0.45 -5.20 12.31
C ARG A 209 -1.87 -5.54 11.90
N PHE A 210 -2.40 -6.60 12.48
CA PHE A 210 -3.82 -6.93 12.33
C PHE A 210 -4.53 -6.48 13.60
N VAL A 211 -5.49 -5.56 13.44
CA VAL A 211 -6.14 -4.88 14.55
C VAL A 211 -7.64 -5.18 14.55
N LYS A 212 -8.27 -5.13 15.72
CA LYS A 212 -9.71 -5.35 15.83
C LYS A 212 -10.46 -4.24 15.10
N GLY A 213 -11.35 -4.62 14.19
CA GLY A 213 -12.23 -3.71 13.47
C GLY A 213 -13.55 -4.39 13.09
N PRO A 214 -14.52 -3.62 12.56
CA PRO A 214 -15.83 -4.16 12.16
C PRO A 214 -15.77 -4.96 10.86
N ALA A 215 -14.66 -4.89 10.12
CA ALA A 215 -14.52 -5.50 8.82
C ALA A 215 -13.06 -5.75 8.43
N GLU A 216 -12.88 -6.61 7.43
CA GLU A 216 -11.58 -6.91 6.83
C GLU A 216 -11.20 -5.87 5.79
N VAL A 217 -10.34 -4.92 6.18
CA VAL A 217 -9.91 -3.81 5.32
C VAL A 217 -8.47 -3.40 5.60
N LEU A 218 -7.75 -2.92 4.59
CA LEU A 218 -6.51 -2.17 4.79
C LEU A 218 -6.88 -0.80 5.39
N GLY A 219 -6.91 -0.67 6.71
CA GLY A 219 -7.54 0.46 7.39
C GLY A 219 -6.60 1.62 7.74
N GLY A 220 -5.28 1.38 7.78
CA GLY A 220 -4.35 2.42 8.20
C GLY A 220 -2.92 2.26 7.68
N LEU A 221 -2.23 3.39 7.60
CA LEU A 221 -0.82 3.52 7.25
C LEU A 221 -0.12 4.31 8.35
N VAL A 222 1.07 3.85 8.75
CA VAL A 222 1.85 4.47 9.82
C VAL A 222 3.09 5.12 9.22
N PHE A 223 3.17 6.43 9.36
CA PHE A 223 4.25 7.25 8.83
C PHE A 223 5.12 7.77 9.98
N LYS A 224 6.42 7.54 9.86
CA LYS A 224 7.41 8.24 10.66
C LYS A 224 7.60 9.64 10.07
N VAL A 225 7.38 10.68 10.86
CA VAL A 225 7.49 12.08 10.46
C VAL A 225 8.36 12.85 11.45
N ARG A 226 8.98 13.95 11.00
CA ARG A 226 9.85 14.76 11.86
C ARG A 226 9.09 15.54 12.94
N ASP A 227 7.90 15.98 12.60
CA ASP A 227 7.07 16.84 13.44
C ASP A 227 5.60 16.47 13.23
N ILE A 228 5.05 15.76 14.21
CA ILE A 228 3.66 15.29 14.17
C ILE A 228 2.69 16.48 14.16
N ALA A 229 2.94 17.50 14.98
CA ALA A 229 2.05 18.65 15.11
C ALA A 229 1.97 19.42 13.78
N LYS A 230 3.11 19.64 13.12
CA LYS A 230 3.16 20.31 11.82
C LYS A 230 2.37 19.56 10.73
N VAL A 231 2.44 18.22 10.70
CA VAL A 231 1.67 17.42 9.74
C VAL A 231 0.17 17.46 10.06
N CYS A 232 -0.20 17.37 11.33
CA CYS A 232 -1.58 17.53 11.77
C CYS A 232 -2.15 18.91 11.41
N ASP A 233 -1.40 19.98 11.64
CA ASP A 233 -1.81 21.35 11.28
C ASP A 233 -1.99 21.50 9.77
N ALA A 234 -1.09 20.92 8.96
CA ALA A 234 -1.21 20.91 7.51
C ALA A 234 -2.45 20.12 7.04
N ALA A 235 -2.74 18.97 7.66
CA ALA A 235 -3.95 18.19 7.38
C ALA A 235 -5.21 18.97 7.72
N ALA A 236 -5.26 19.61 8.90
CA ALA A 236 -6.38 20.44 9.32
C ALA A 236 -6.58 21.65 8.37
N ALA A 237 -5.49 22.28 7.92
CA ALA A 237 -5.55 23.38 6.95
C ALA A 237 -6.08 22.95 5.57
N ARG A 238 -5.96 21.67 5.20
CA ARG A 238 -6.58 21.07 4.01
C ARG A 238 -8.00 20.55 4.27
N GLY A 239 -8.55 20.74 5.48
CA GLY A 239 -9.91 20.38 5.84
C GLY A 239 -10.08 18.95 6.36
N TYR A 240 -8.99 18.22 6.60
CA TYR A 240 -9.05 16.89 7.20
C TYR A 240 -9.29 16.99 8.71
N LYS A 241 -10.21 16.18 9.23
CA LYS A 241 -10.39 16.05 10.67
C LYS A 241 -9.21 15.29 11.27
N VAL A 242 -8.49 15.94 12.17
CA VAL A 242 -7.42 15.33 12.96
C VAL A 242 -8.00 14.71 14.24
N ASP A 243 -7.58 13.49 14.54
CA ASP A 243 -7.88 12.77 15.78
C ASP A 243 -6.57 12.21 16.37
N GLY A 244 -6.12 12.79 17.48
CA GLY A 244 -4.80 12.54 18.04
C GLY A 244 -3.69 12.77 17.01
N HIS A 245 -2.88 11.74 16.76
CA HIS A 245 -1.81 11.77 15.76
C HIS A 245 -2.24 11.13 14.43
N SER A 246 -3.51 11.30 14.05
CA SER A 246 -4.03 10.69 12.83
C SER A 246 -5.10 11.52 12.13
N PHE A 247 -5.27 11.25 10.84
CA PHE A 247 -6.33 11.82 10.01
C PHE A 247 -6.72 10.83 8.89
N HIS A 248 -7.94 10.91 8.36
CA HIS A 248 -8.45 9.97 7.36
C HIS A 248 -8.35 10.57 5.95
N MET A 249 -7.65 9.88 5.04
CA MET A 249 -7.41 10.36 3.67
C MET A 249 -7.33 9.16 2.70
N CYS A 250 -7.88 9.32 1.49
CA CYS A 250 -7.88 8.27 0.45
C CYS A 250 -8.38 6.90 0.96
N GLY A 251 -9.38 6.91 1.85
CA GLY A 251 -9.99 5.70 2.38
C GLY A 251 -9.24 5.05 3.55
N VAL A 252 -8.15 5.61 4.08
CA VAL A 252 -7.42 5.01 5.21
C VAL A 252 -7.02 6.04 6.26
N ASN A 253 -6.74 5.57 7.48
CA ASN A 253 -6.16 6.39 8.54
C ASN A 253 -4.65 6.55 8.31
N PHE A 254 -4.20 7.79 8.14
CA PHE A 254 -2.81 8.17 8.18
C PHE A 254 -2.44 8.41 9.65
N ARG A 255 -1.63 7.53 10.23
CA ARG A 255 -1.13 7.64 11.61
C ARG A 255 0.31 8.11 11.63
N LEU A 256 0.63 8.99 12.57
CA LEU A 256 1.91 9.66 12.65
C LEU A 256 2.68 9.20 13.89
N VAL A 257 3.97 8.91 13.71
CA VAL A 257 4.94 8.61 14.77
C VAL A 257 6.21 9.42 14.56
N ALA A 258 6.98 9.63 15.63
CA ALA A 258 8.24 10.40 15.60
C ALA A 258 9.47 9.49 15.43
#